data_AF-A0A5C2M6E9-F1
#
_entry.id   AF-A0A5C2M6E9-F1
#
_cell.length_a   1.000
_cell.length_b   1.000
_cell.length_c   1.000
_cell.angle_alpha   90.00
_cell.angle_beta   90.00
_cell.angle_gamma   90.00
#
_symmetry.space_group_name_H-M   'P 1'
#
loop_
_entity.id
_entity.type
_entity.pdbx_description
1 polymer ?
#
loop_
_entity_poly.entity_id
_entity_poly.type
_entity_poly.pdbx_seq_one_letter_code
_entity_poly.pdbx_strand_id
1 'polypeptide(L)'
;MMVDLSISQVYYLRRLLRQYEPMLKPVIAEGAAQVATAEVDLGAVLESLYPEAEELATATEQLSRLILLHQKKELLSAEQCEAIVGQIFWILGLKYLSPEVGQQSVTA
;
A
#
# COMPACT_ATOMS: atom_id res chain seq x y z
N MET A 1 18.72 -7.15 5.84
CA MET A 1 18.46 -6.06 6.82
C MET A 1 17.00 -6.22 7.21
N MET A 2 16.64 -6.31 8.49
CA MET A 2 15.25 -6.61 8.86
C MET A 2 14.37 -5.37 8.69
N VAL A 3 13.21 -5.53 8.07
CA VAL A 3 12.16 -4.50 8.01
C VAL A 3 11.67 -4.18 9.42
N ASP A 4 11.74 -2.92 9.82
CA ASP A 4 11.25 -2.44 11.12
C ASP A 4 9.79 -1.97 11.03
N LEU A 5 8.87 -2.93 10.81
CA LEU A 5 7.44 -2.71 10.95
C LEU A 5 6.98 -3.22 12.31
N SER A 6 6.42 -2.33 13.12
CA SER A 6 5.82 -2.72 14.39
C SER A 6 4.58 -3.60 14.18
N ILE A 7 4.28 -4.45 15.17
CA ILE A 7 3.11 -5.35 15.14
C ILE A 7 1.80 -4.58 14.87
N SER A 8 1.67 -3.37 15.44
CA SER A 8 0.49 -2.52 15.24
C SER A 8 0.36 -2.02 13.80
N GLN A 9 1.47 -1.66 13.15
CA GLN A 9 1.49 -1.27 11.73
C GLN A 9 1.15 -2.44 10.82
N VAL A 10 1.72 -3.63 11.08
CA VAL A 10 1.39 -4.84 10.32
C VAL A 10 -0.10 -5.15 10.43
N TYR A 11 -0.65 -5.14 11.64
CA TYR A 11 -2.07 -5.38 11.85
C TYR A 11 -2.94 -4.34 11.12
N TYR A 12 -2.53 -3.08 11.16
CA TYR A 12 -3.22 -2.00 10.46
C TYR A 12 -3.22 -2.17 8.95
N LEU A 13 -2.07 -2.49 8.35
CA LEU A 13 -1.95 -2.75 6.92
C LEU A 13 -2.78 -3.95 6.50
N ARG A 14 -2.75 -5.06 7.26
CA ARG A 14 -3.60 -6.23 7.00
C ARG A 14 -5.08 -5.86 6.98
N ARG A 15 -5.52 -5.01 7.91
CA ARG A 15 -6.90 -4.51 7.93
C ARG A 15 -7.23 -3.70 6.67
N LEU A 16 -6.34 -2.79 6.23
CA LEU A 16 -6.53 -2.03 5.00
C LEU A 16 -6.58 -2.94 3.77
N LEU A 17 -5.65 -3.90 3.66
CA LEU A 17 -5.62 -4.84 2.55
C LEU A 17 -6.91 -5.64 2.45
N ARG A 18 -7.48 -6.11 3.56
CA ARG A 18 -8.80 -6.79 3.57
C ARG A 18 -9.94 -5.86 3.17
N GLN A 19 -9.92 -4.63 3.66
CA GLN A 19 -10.97 -3.66 3.39
C GLN A 19 -11.07 -3.30 1.90
N TYR A 20 -9.93 -3.19 1.24
CA TYR A 20 -9.84 -2.74 -0.16
C TYR A 20 -9.52 -3.87 -1.14
N GLU A 21 -9.46 -5.12 -0.71
CA GLU A 21 -9.07 -6.29 -1.52
C GLU A 21 -9.71 -6.32 -2.93
N PRO A 22 -11.02 -6.09 -3.10
CA PRO A 22 -11.64 -6.13 -4.44
C PRO A 22 -11.15 -5.03 -5.40
N MET A 23 -10.48 -4.01 -4.87
CA MET A 23 -10.04 -2.80 -5.57
C MET A 23 -8.53 -2.78 -5.80
N LEU A 24 -7.81 -3.83 -5.39
CA LEU A 24 -6.36 -3.89 -5.47
C LEU A 24 -5.93 -4.75 -6.64
N LYS A 25 -5.00 -4.24 -7.43
CA LYS A 25 -4.33 -5.02 -8.48
C LYS A 25 -2.82 -4.97 -8.28
N PRO A 26 -2.12 -6.11 -8.34
CA PRO A 26 -0.66 -6.12 -8.36
C PRO A 26 -0.13 -5.33 -9.56
N VAL A 27 0.88 -4.49 -9.34
CA VAL A 27 1.60 -3.77 -10.41
C VAL A 27 2.81 -4.58 -10.89
N ILE A 28 3.21 -5.58 -10.11
CA ILE A 28 4.37 -6.41 -10.33
C ILE A 28 3.97 -7.60 -11.20
N ALA A 29 4.81 -7.96 -12.19
CA ALA A 29 4.63 -9.17 -12.98
C ALA A 29 4.74 -10.43 -12.12
N GLU A 30 4.01 -11.49 -12.47
CA GLU A 30 4.07 -12.77 -11.77
C GLU A 30 5.52 -13.27 -11.68
N GLY A 31 5.97 -13.62 -10.47
CA GLY A 31 7.30 -14.15 -10.21
C GLY A 31 8.41 -13.11 -9.98
N ALA A 32 8.16 -11.82 -10.18
CA ALA A 32 9.18 -10.79 -9.95
C ALA A 32 9.27 -10.36 -8.46
N ALA A 33 8.18 -10.49 -7.70
CA ALA A 33 8.17 -10.27 -6.26
C ALA A 33 6.99 -10.98 -5.59
N GLN A 34 7.01 -11.04 -4.25
CA GLN A 34 5.86 -11.47 -3.47
C GLN A 34 4.76 -10.41 -3.52
N VAL A 35 3.55 -10.82 -3.89
CA VAL A 35 2.38 -9.94 -3.94
C VAL A 35 1.86 -9.66 -2.53
N ALA A 36 1.67 -8.38 -2.20
CA ALA A 36 1.09 -7.97 -0.94
C ALA A 36 -0.37 -8.42 -0.82
N THR A 37 -0.69 -9.16 0.25
CA THR A 37 -2.04 -9.54 0.65
C THR A 37 -2.17 -9.46 2.18
N ALA A 38 -3.38 -9.59 2.71
CA ALA A 38 -3.60 -9.51 4.15
C ALA A 38 -3.02 -10.69 4.95
N GLU A 39 -2.65 -11.79 4.30
CA GLU A 39 -2.19 -13.02 4.97
C GLU A 39 -0.68 -13.26 4.84
N VAL A 40 0.00 -12.58 3.91
CA VAL A 40 1.44 -12.73 3.72
C VAL A 40 2.25 -11.96 4.78
N ASP A 41 3.55 -12.26 4.81
CA ASP A 41 4.53 -11.49 5.55
C ASP A 41 4.83 -10.18 4.78
N LEU A 42 4.35 -9.06 5.33
CA LEU A 42 4.52 -7.74 4.70
C LEU A 42 5.98 -7.25 4.77
N GLY A 43 6.79 -7.76 5.71
CA GLY A 43 8.22 -7.48 5.74
C GLY A 43 8.92 -8.13 4.55
N ALA A 44 8.67 -9.42 4.32
CA ALA A 44 9.22 -10.14 3.17
C ALA A 44 8.77 -9.55 1.82
N VAL A 45 7.52 -9.05 1.74
CA VAL A 45 7.03 -8.30 0.56
C VAL A 45 7.87 -7.05 0.31
N LEU A 46 8.13 -6.25 1.35
CA LEU A 46 8.93 -5.03 1.21
C LEU A 46 10.39 -5.35 0.83
N GLU A 47 11.00 -6.37 1.44
CA GLU A 47 12.35 -6.83 1.07
C GLU A 47 12.42 -7.30 -0.39
N SER A 48 11.36 -7.93 -0.88
CA SER A 48 11.25 -8.37 -2.27
C SER A 48 11.03 -7.22 -3.25
N LEU A 49 10.35 -6.14 -2.82
CA LEU A 49 10.05 -4.96 -3.63
C LEU A 49 11.23 -3.99 -3.73
N TYR A 50 11.98 -3.87 -2.64
CA TYR A 50 13.07 -2.93 -2.48
C TYR A 50 14.35 -3.71 -2.10
N PRO A 51 15.05 -4.29 -3.09
CA PRO A 51 16.25 -5.09 -2.83
C PRO A 51 17.41 -4.24 -2.28
N GLU A 52 17.42 -2.95 -2.60
CA GLU A 52 18.42 -2.01 -2.11
C GLU A 52 18.06 -1.52 -0.69
N ALA A 53 19.01 -1.62 0.24
CA ALA A 53 18.76 -1.36 1.66
C ALA A 53 18.30 0.09 1.95
N GLU A 54 18.84 1.07 1.21
CA GLU A 54 18.46 2.48 1.36
C GLU A 54 17.03 2.75 0.86
N GLU A 55 16.64 2.10 -0.23
CA GLU A 55 15.27 2.18 -0.76
C GLU A 55 14.29 1.49 0.19
N LEU A 56 14.65 0.33 0.73
CA LEU A 56 13.84 -0.40 1.72
C LEU A 56 13.62 0.44 2.98
N ALA A 57 14.67 1.07 3.50
CA ALA A 57 14.57 1.95 4.67
C ALA A 57 13.66 3.14 4.39
N THR A 58 13.83 3.78 3.22
CA THR A 58 13.00 4.91 2.79
C THR A 58 11.53 4.51 2.66
N ALA A 59 11.26 3.38 2.00
CA ALA A 59 9.90 2.86 1.83
C ALA A 59 9.24 2.52 3.18
N THR A 60 9.99 1.90 4.10
CA THR A 60 9.49 1.53 5.44
C THR A 60 9.18 2.77 6.28
N GLU A 61 10.03 3.81 6.24
CA GLU A 61 9.79 5.07 6.92
C GLU A 61 8.57 5.80 6.35
N GLN A 62 8.47 5.90 5.02
CA GLN A 62 7.32 6.51 4.34
C GLN A 62 6.03 5.79 4.68
N LEU A 63 6.03 4.45 4.63
CA LEU A 63 4.89 3.63 4.99
C LEU A 63 4.46 3.87 6.44
N SER A 64 5.43 3.92 7.36
CA SER A 64 5.19 4.21 8.77
C SER A 64 4.51 5.56 8.98
N ARG A 65 4.99 6.60 8.29
CA ARG A 65 4.42 7.94 8.35
C ARG A 65 3.00 7.99 7.79
N LEU A 66 2.76 7.33 6.65
CA LEU A 66 1.45 7.30 6.01
C LEU A 66 0.41 6.56 6.87
N ILE A 67 0.79 5.47 7.52
CA ILE A 67 -0.07 4.76 8.47
C ILE A 67 -0.49 5.70 9.61
N LEU A 68 0.48 6.42 10.21
CA LEU A 68 0.19 7.35 11.30
C LEU A 68 -0.73 8.50 10.86
N LEU A 69 -0.57 8.99 9.63
CA LEU A 69 -1.45 10.00 9.07
C LEU A 69 -2.85 9.45 8.82
N HIS A 70 -2.98 8.28 8.20
CA HIS A 70 -4.27 7.65 7.92
C HIS A 70 -5.03 7.26 9.20
N GLN A 71 -4.32 6.90 10.27
CA GLN A 71 -4.93 6.67 11.59
C GLN A 71 -5.64 7.92 12.14
N LYS A 72 -5.23 9.12 11.72
CA LYS A 72 -5.87 10.40 12.06
C LYS A 72 -6.94 10.82 11.02
N LYS A 73 -7.57 9.86 10.34
CA LYS A 73 -8.59 10.09 9.28
C LYS A 73 -9.71 11.06 9.66
N GLU A 74 -10.05 11.20 10.93
CA GLU A 74 -11.07 12.15 11.42
C GLU A 74 -10.69 13.62 11.14
N LEU A 75 -9.39 13.89 10.96
CA LEU A 75 -8.84 15.21 10.67
C LEU A 75 -8.58 15.43 9.17
N LEU A 76 -8.86 14.44 8.33
CA LEU A 76 -8.56 14.45 6.90
C LEU A 76 -9.84 14.58 6.08
N SER A 77 -9.74 15.24 4.92
CA SER A 77 -10.80 15.14 3.92
C SER A 77 -10.86 13.71 3.34
N ALA A 78 -12.00 13.35 2.74
CA ALA A 78 -12.12 12.05 2.06
C ALA A 78 -11.05 11.87 0.97
N GLU A 79 -10.79 12.92 0.19
CA GLU A 79 -9.75 12.93 -0.84
C GLU A 79 -8.34 12.70 -0.28
N GLN A 80 -8.00 13.36 0.85
CA GLN A 80 -6.71 13.15 1.51
C GLN A 80 -6.58 11.73 2.04
N CYS A 81 -7.66 11.19 2.59
CA CYS A 81 -7.73 9.83 3.08
C CYS A 81 -7.46 8.83 1.95
N GLU A 82 -8.14 8.97 0.81
CA GLU A 82 -7.94 8.13 -0.37
C GLU A 82 -6.54 8.27 -0.96
N ALA A 83 -6.00 9.49 -1.03
CA ALA A 83 -4.65 9.73 -1.53
C ALA A 83 -3.60 9.01 -0.67
N ILE A 84 -3.75 9.03 0.66
CA ILE A 84 -2.86 8.32 1.57
C ILE A 84 -2.98 6.81 1.39
N VAL A 85 -4.21 6.29 1.29
CA VAL A 85 -4.46 4.86 1.04
C VAL A 85 -3.81 4.42 -0.27
N GLY A 86 -3.96 5.22 -1.33
CA GLY A 86 -3.31 4.98 -2.62
C GLY A 86 -1.79 4.92 -2.52
N GLN A 87 -1.16 5.83 -1.76
CA GLN A 87 0.28 5.82 -1.52
C GLN A 87 0.74 4.60 -0.71
N ILE A 88 0.00 4.22 0.33
CA ILE A 88 0.28 3.00 1.11
C ILE A 88 0.28 1.78 0.19
N PHE A 89 -0.73 1.63 -0.66
CA PHE A 89 -0.82 0.50 -1.57
C PHE A 89 0.24 0.54 -2.66
N TRP A 90 0.60 1.72 -3.15
CA TRP A 90 1.69 1.87 -4.12
C TRP A 90 3.03 1.38 -3.57
N ILE A 91 3.36 1.72 -2.33
CA ILE A 91 4.58 1.23 -1.65
C ILE A 91 4.55 -0.31 -1.52
N LEU A 92 3.36 -0.90 -1.36
CA LEU A 92 3.17 -2.35 -1.31
C LEU A 92 3.10 -3.02 -2.70
N GLY A 93 3.39 -2.29 -3.78
CA GLY A 93 3.35 -2.83 -5.15
C GLY A 93 1.94 -3.08 -5.67
N LEU A 94 0.93 -2.40 -5.11
CA LEU A 94 -0.47 -2.53 -5.46
C LEU A 94 -1.02 -1.23 -6.06
N LYS A 95 -1.80 -1.36 -7.13
CA LYS A 95 -2.61 -0.29 -7.70
C LYS A 95 -3.98 -0.31 -7.05
N TYR A 96 -4.35 0.82 -6.46
CA TYR A 96 -5.69 1.06 -5.94
C TYR A 96 -6.62 1.55 -7.05
N LEU A 97 -7.68 0.79 -7.32
CA LEU A 97 -8.73 1.14 -8.26
C LEU A 97 -9.87 1.79 -7.46
N SER A 98 -9.76 3.10 -7.21
CA SER A 98 -10.83 3.84 -6.53
C SER A 98 -12.14 3.64 -7.32
N PRO A 99 -13.27 3.38 -6.63
CA PRO A 99 -14.55 3.35 -7.30
C PRO A 99 -14.84 4.80 -7.74
N GLU A 100 -15.04 5.00 -9.04
CA GLU A 100 -15.41 6.28 -9.68
C GLU A 100 -14.26 7.14 -10.24
N VAL A 101 -13.84 6.81 -11.46
CA VAL A 101 -14.34 7.55 -12.63
C VAL A 101 -14.80 6.55 -13.69
N GLY A 102 -16.11 6.32 -13.79
CA GLY A 102 -16.72 5.97 -15.05
C GLY A 102 -16.85 7.22 -15.91
N GLN A 103 -16.57 7.09 -17.23
CA GLN A 103 -16.69 8.10 -18.30
C GLN A 103 -15.54 9.14 -18.34
N GLN A 104 -14.75 9.24 -19.39
CA GLN A 104 -15.22 9.46 -20.76
C GLN A 104 -14.61 8.50 -21.79
N SER A 105 -15.49 7.82 -22.51
CA SER A 105 -15.20 7.30 -23.86
C SER A 105 -14.67 8.45 -24.72
N VAL A 106 -13.42 8.38 -25.15
CA VAL A 106 -12.95 9.12 -26.32
C VAL A 106 -13.22 8.23 -27.52
N THR A 107 -14.43 8.37 -28.09
CA THR A 107 -14.62 8.13 -29.52
C THR A 107 -13.92 9.26 -30.27
N ALA A 108 -12.93 8.90 -31.08
CA ALA A 108 -12.45 9.68 -32.22
C ALA A 108 -12.53 8.77 -33.45
#